data_AF-A0A6C0IET5-F1
#
_entry.id   AF-A0A6C0IET5-F1
#
_cell.length_a   1.000
_cell.length_b   1.000
_cell.length_c   1.000
_cell.angle_alpha   90.00
_cell.angle_beta   90.00
_cell.angle_gamma   90.00
#
_symmetry.space_group_name_H-M   'P 1'
#
loop_
_entity.id
_entity.type
_entity.pdbx_description
1 polymer ?
#
loop_
_entity_poly.entity_id
_entity_poly.type
_entity_poly.pdbx_seq_one_letter_code
_entity_poly.pdbx_strand_id
1 'polypeptide(L)'
;MTEATKFQNSTMLQNYKRLLTYIESQMATDEIDRAERRVDTMKTYIHYYLEHMESRYKEKLFKIIPLEILKEKVLDVEFGFGNSTCERDLELGNTIAFNIHTEVKYYETICECGYIDKTKQVQCYFCDIHDS
;
A
#
# COMPACT_ATOMS: atom_id res chain seq x y z
N MET A 1 -10.39 -13.41 -12.53
CA MET A 1 -10.17 -13.77 -11.12
C MET A 1 -10.65 -12.61 -10.26
N THR A 2 -11.48 -12.85 -9.25
CA THR A 2 -12.00 -11.78 -8.38
C THR A 2 -10.93 -11.31 -7.39
N GLU A 3 -11.14 -10.15 -6.78
CA GLU A 3 -10.20 -9.62 -5.80
C GLU A 3 -10.10 -10.49 -4.53
N ALA A 4 -11.22 -11.06 -4.10
CA ALA A 4 -11.25 -12.04 -3.01
C ALA A 4 -10.38 -13.27 -3.35
N THR A 5 -10.47 -13.80 -4.57
CA THR A 5 -9.63 -14.93 -5.00
C THR A 5 -8.16 -14.55 -5.05
N LYS A 6 -7.82 -13.33 -5.48
CA LYS A 6 -6.43 -12.83 -5.43
C LYS A 6 -5.91 -12.79 -3.99
N PHE A 7 -6.71 -12.30 -3.05
CA PHE A 7 -6.34 -12.22 -1.64
C PHE A 7 -6.11 -13.60 -1.03
N GLN A 8 -7.05 -14.52 -1.23
CA GLN A 8 -6.99 -15.90 -0.71
C GLN A 8 -5.78 -16.69 -1.24
N ASN A 9 -5.36 -16.43 -2.48
CA ASN A 9 -4.26 -17.13 -3.13
C ASN A 9 -2.90 -16.43 -2.96
N SER A 10 -2.78 -15.45 -2.07
CA SER A 10 -1.55 -14.66 -1.90
C SER A 10 -1.17 -14.58 -0.43
N THR A 11 0.14 -14.41 -0.17
CA THR A 11 0.62 -14.24 1.20
C THR A 11 0.16 -12.91 1.78
N MET A 12 0.10 -12.79 3.11
CA MET A 12 -0.24 -11.51 3.74
C MET A 12 0.69 -10.37 3.34
N LEU A 13 1.98 -10.66 3.12
CA LEU A 13 2.93 -9.68 2.60
C LEU A 13 2.58 -9.24 1.18
N GLN A 14 2.23 -10.18 0.29
CA GLN A 14 1.78 -9.84 -1.07
C GLN A 14 0.48 -9.03 -1.04
N ASN A 15 -0.45 -9.37 -0.15
CA ASN A 15 -1.69 -8.62 0.01
C ASN A 15 -1.44 -7.22 0.56
N TYR A 16 -0.50 -7.08 1.49
CA TYR A 16 -0.06 -5.77 1.98
C TYR A 16 0.54 -4.91 0.86
N LYS A 17 1.45 -5.47 0.05
CA LYS A 17 2.01 -4.75 -1.11
C LYS A 17 0.92 -4.33 -2.10
N ARG A 18 -0.05 -5.21 -2.39
CA ARG A 18 -1.20 -4.87 -3.25
C ARG A 18 -2.04 -3.75 -2.67
N LEU A 19 -2.31 -3.75 -1.37
CA LEU A 19 -3.03 -2.64 -0.72
C LEU A 19 -2.29 -1.31 -0.94
N LEU A 20 -0.98 -1.28 -0.73
CA LEU A 20 -0.18 -0.07 -0.94
C LEU A 20 -0.28 0.43 -2.39
N THR A 21 -0.18 -0.48 -3.37
CA THR A 21 -0.34 -0.14 -4.79
C THR A 21 -1.74 0.36 -5.12
N TYR A 22 -2.80 -0.21 -4.51
CA TYR A 22 -4.17 0.26 -4.71
C TYR A 22 -4.39 1.65 -4.12
N ILE A 23 -3.84 1.92 -2.94
CA ILE A 23 -3.89 3.26 -2.34
C ILE A 23 -3.17 4.27 -3.24
N GLU A 24 -1.96 3.95 -3.69
CA GLU A 24 -1.21 4.82 -4.61
C GLU A 24 -1.98 5.07 -5.92
N SER A 25 -2.57 4.02 -6.50
CA SER A 25 -3.40 4.15 -7.71
C SER A 25 -4.63 5.04 -7.48
N GLN A 26 -5.30 4.89 -6.32
CA GLN A 26 -6.43 5.74 -5.95
C GLN A 26 -6.02 7.21 -5.78
N MET A 27 -4.83 7.46 -5.23
CA MET A 27 -4.29 8.81 -5.08
C MET A 27 -3.99 9.49 -6.43
N ALA A 28 -3.54 8.70 -7.41
CA ALA A 28 -3.20 9.18 -8.75
C ALA A 28 -4.40 9.26 -9.72
N THR A 29 -5.57 8.75 -9.30
CA THR A 29 -6.78 8.69 -10.13
C THR A 29 -7.34 10.07 -10.43
N ASP A 30 -7.73 10.34 -11.67
CA ASP A 30 -8.39 11.58 -12.06
C ASP A 30 -9.85 11.39 -12.57
N GLU A 31 -10.47 12.47 -13.05
CA GLU A 31 -11.84 12.43 -13.59
C GLU A 31 -11.96 11.62 -14.89
N ILE A 32 -10.90 11.51 -15.68
CA ILE A 32 -10.89 10.73 -16.93
C ILE A 32 -10.95 9.24 -16.57
N ASP A 33 -10.18 8.82 -15.57
CA ASP A 33 -10.21 7.45 -15.04
C ASP A 33 -11.60 7.05 -14.48
N ARG A 34 -12.36 8.02 -13.96
CA ARG A 34 -13.76 7.82 -13.54
C ARG A 34 -14.65 7.45 -14.72
N ALA A 35 -14.54 8.17 -15.83
CA ALA A 35 -15.31 7.85 -17.05
C ALA A 35 -15.00 6.43 -17.55
N GLU A 36 -13.78 5.94 -17.28
CA GLU A 36 -13.34 4.58 -17.59
C GLU A 36 -13.71 3.50 -16.54
N ARG A 37 -14.47 3.84 -15.49
CA ARG A 37 -14.98 2.93 -14.43
C ARG A 37 -13.92 2.30 -13.50
N ARG A 38 -12.71 2.86 -13.41
CA ARG A 38 -11.63 2.27 -12.58
C ARG A 38 -11.74 2.60 -11.08
N VAL A 39 -12.44 3.66 -10.73
CA VAL A 39 -12.38 4.32 -9.40
C VAL A 39 -13.18 3.61 -8.31
N ASP A 40 -14.47 3.35 -8.54
CA ASP A 40 -15.33 2.63 -7.58
C ASP A 40 -14.75 1.24 -7.24
N THR A 41 -14.08 0.66 -8.22
CA THR A 41 -13.40 -0.61 -8.09
C THR A 41 -12.19 -0.51 -7.14
N MET A 42 -11.41 0.57 -7.22
CA MET A 42 -10.18 0.73 -6.43
C MET A 42 -10.47 0.92 -4.95
N LYS A 43 -11.38 1.82 -4.59
CA LYS A 43 -11.80 2.01 -3.18
C LYS A 43 -12.37 0.75 -2.57
N THR A 44 -13.20 0.03 -3.33
CA THR A 44 -13.75 -1.26 -2.90
C THR A 44 -12.65 -2.26 -2.57
N TYR A 45 -11.59 -2.31 -3.38
CA TYR A 45 -10.43 -3.16 -3.11
C TYR A 45 -9.67 -2.69 -1.86
N ILE A 46 -9.41 -1.39 -1.71
CA ILE A 46 -8.75 -0.86 -0.51
C ILE A 46 -9.53 -1.24 0.75
N HIS A 47 -10.85 -1.04 0.77
CA HIS A 47 -11.72 -1.45 1.88
C HIS A 47 -11.65 -2.95 2.15
N TYR A 48 -11.76 -3.78 1.11
CA TYR A 48 -11.70 -5.23 1.24
C TYR A 48 -10.39 -5.69 1.90
N TYR A 49 -9.25 -5.17 1.44
CA TYR A 49 -7.95 -5.51 2.01
C TYR A 49 -7.83 -4.99 3.45
N LEU A 50 -8.26 -3.75 3.73
CA LEU A 50 -8.25 -3.21 5.08
C LEU A 50 -9.11 -4.03 6.04
N GLU A 51 -10.25 -4.56 5.62
CA GLU A 51 -11.08 -5.41 6.48
C GLU A 51 -10.38 -6.72 6.84
N HIS A 52 -9.75 -7.36 5.85
CA HIS A 52 -9.18 -8.71 5.97
C HIS A 52 -7.70 -8.73 6.36
N MET A 53 -7.02 -7.59 6.42
CA MET A 53 -5.60 -7.52 6.78
C MET A 53 -5.36 -7.77 8.28
N GLU A 54 -4.27 -8.46 8.61
CA GLU A 54 -3.77 -8.59 9.98
C GLU A 54 -3.37 -7.22 10.57
N SER A 55 -3.57 -7.05 11.87
CA SER A 55 -3.31 -5.79 12.59
C SER A 55 -1.90 -5.26 12.41
N ARG A 56 -0.87 -6.13 12.41
CA ARG A 56 0.54 -5.71 12.23
C ARG A 56 0.79 -4.99 10.90
N TYR A 57 0.09 -5.36 9.83
CA TYR A 57 0.25 -4.72 8.52
C TYR A 57 -0.56 -3.41 8.45
N LYS A 58 -1.69 -3.33 9.16
CA LYS A 58 -2.41 -2.07 9.37
C LYS A 58 -1.56 -1.06 10.13
N GLU A 59 -0.88 -1.49 11.20
CA GLU A 59 0.04 -0.64 11.95
C GLU A 59 1.19 -0.12 11.08
N LYS A 60 1.76 -0.96 10.20
CA LYS A 60 2.77 -0.52 9.22
C LYS A 60 2.20 0.49 8.23
N LEU A 61 1.00 0.21 7.67
CA LEU A 61 0.29 1.15 6.81
C LEU A 61 0.09 2.50 7.50
N PHE A 62 -0.38 2.50 8.75
CA PHE A 62 -0.70 3.74 9.46
C PHE A 62 0.51 4.57 9.88
N LYS A 63 1.72 3.99 9.83
CA LYS A 63 2.98 4.75 9.93
C LYS A 63 3.31 5.50 8.64
N ILE A 64 2.85 5.00 7.49
CA ILE A 64 3.04 5.62 6.17
C ILE A 64 1.93 6.64 5.91
N ILE A 65 0.68 6.25 6.18
CA ILE A 65 -0.53 7.04 5.96
C ILE A 65 -1.38 6.97 7.23
N PRO A 66 -1.35 8.01 8.09
CA PRO A 66 -2.19 8.06 9.28
C PRO A 66 -3.66 7.76 8.92
N LEU A 67 -4.38 7.08 9.81
CA LEU A 67 -5.73 6.59 9.54
C LEU A 67 -6.68 7.71 9.11
N GLU A 68 -6.55 8.88 9.73
CA GLU A 68 -7.32 10.08 9.44
C GLU A 68 -7.06 10.56 8.01
N ILE A 69 -5.79 10.61 7.60
CA ILE A 69 -5.39 10.97 6.24
C ILE A 69 -5.89 9.93 5.23
N LEU A 70 -5.77 8.65 5.54
CA LEU A 70 -6.26 7.58 4.67
C LEU A 70 -7.78 7.70 4.44
N LYS A 71 -8.54 7.98 5.50
CA LYS A 71 -9.99 8.21 5.38
C LYS A 71 -10.28 9.47 4.58
N GLU A 72 -9.79 10.62 5.04
CA GLU A 72 -10.19 11.91 4.51
C GLU A 72 -9.66 12.20 3.11
N LYS A 73 -8.46 11.71 2.77
CA LYS A 73 -7.76 12.08 1.52
C LYS A 73 -7.75 10.98 0.45
N VAL A 74 -8.09 9.74 0.80
CA VAL A 74 -8.09 8.61 -0.15
C VAL A 74 -9.47 7.96 -0.26
N LEU A 75 -10.13 7.67 0.87
CA LEU A 75 -11.39 6.92 0.88
C LEU A 75 -12.62 7.82 0.71
N ASP A 76 -12.65 8.99 1.34
CA ASP A 76 -13.80 9.90 1.32
C ASP A 76 -13.80 10.81 0.07
N VAL A 77 -12.63 11.04 -0.54
CA VAL A 77 -12.50 11.86 -1.76
C VAL A 77 -13.06 11.11 -2.96
N GLU A 78 -13.95 11.73 -3.72
CA GLU A 78 -14.63 11.08 -4.85
C GLU A 78 -13.67 10.48 -5.89
N PHE A 79 -12.59 11.19 -6.24
CA PHE A 79 -11.53 10.74 -7.15
C PHE A 79 -10.18 11.36 -6.75
N GLY A 80 -9.10 10.57 -6.83
CA GLY A 80 -7.74 11.06 -6.59
C GLY A 80 -7.40 11.32 -5.12
N PHE A 81 -6.38 12.14 -4.93
CA PHE A 81 -5.92 12.59 -3.62
C PHE A 81 -6.23 14.07 -3.41
N GLY A 82 -7.18 14.36 -2.52
CA GLY A 82 -7.47 15.72 -2.07
C GLY A 82 -7.67 16.74 -3.21
N ASN A 83 -7.25 17.98 -2.99
CA ASN A 83 -7.29 19.04 -4.00
C ASN A 83 -5.94 19.16 -4.73
N SER A 84 -5.91 18.83 -6.02
CA SER A 84 -4.71 18.86 -6.87
C SER A 84 -4.10 20.25 -7.11
N THR A 85 -4.83 21.32 -6.78
CA THR A 85 -4.31 22.71 -6.84
C THR A 85 -3.80 23.21 -5.49
N CYS A 86 -3.99 22.45 -4.42
CA CYS A 86 -3.53 22.79 -3.09
C CYS A 86 -2.11 22.26 -2.87
N GLU A 87 -1.15 23.17 -2.70
CA GLU A 87 0.28 22.84 -2.48
C GLU A 87 0.48 21.86 -1.32
N ARG A 88 -0.25 22.03 -0.21
CA ARG A 88 -0.17 21.14 0.96
C ARG A 88 -0.64 19.71 0.65
N ASP A 89 -1.68 19.57 -0.16
CA ASP A 89 -2.16 18.23 -0.56
C ASP A 89 -1.18 17.60 -1.55
N LEU A 90 -0.58 18.38 -2.45
CA LEU A 90 0.47 17.89 -3.35
C LEU A 90 1.70 17.40 -2.58
N GLU A 91 2.21 18.18 -1.62
CA GLU A 91 3.35 17.78 -0.78
C GLU A 91 3.07 16.53 0.04
N LEU A 92 1.88 16.46 0.65
CA LEU A 92 1.45 15.30 1.42
C LEU A 92 1.32 14.05 0.54
N GLY A 93 0.69 14.18 -0.63
CA GLY A 93 0.54 13.09 -1.59
C GLY A 93 1.89 12.56 -2.07
N ASN A 94 2.82 13.46 -2.40
CA ASN A 94 4.18 13.11 -2.80
C ASN A 94 4.95 12.39 -1.69
N THR A 95 4.81 12.85 -0.44
CA THR A 95 5.45 12.23 0.73
C THR A 95 4.93 10.82 0.95
N ILE A 96 3.61 10.62 0.86
CA ILE A 96 2.98 9.30 0.99
C ILE A 96 3.45 8.36 -0.12
N ALA A 97 3.42 8.80 -1.38
CA ALA A 97 3.86 8.00 -2.52
C ALA A 97 5.34 7.58 -2.38
N PHE A 98 6.21 8.50 -1.96
CA PHE A 98 7.61 8.18 -1.69
C PHE A 98 7.78 7.11 -0.59
N ASN A 99 7.01 7.22 0.49
CA ASN A 99 7.06 6.26 1.60
C ASN A 99 6.50 4.89 1.19
N ILE A 100 5.42 4.84 0.39
CA ILE A 100 4.89 3.62 -0.20
C ILE A 100 5.97 2.93 -1.04
N HIS A 101 6.60 3.66 -1.97
CA HIS A 101 7.67 3.13 -2.81
C HIS A 101 8.84 2.60 -1.98
N THR A 102 9.22 3.30 -0.91
CA THR A 102 10.29 2.88 0.00
C THR A 102 9.93 1.58 0.73
N GLU A 103 8.70 1.45 1.23
CA GLU A 103 8.22 0.24 1.91
C GLU A 103 8.13 -0.96 0.95
N VAL A 104 7.62 -0.75 -0.26
CA VAL A 104 7.57 -1.80 -1.30
C VAL A 104 8.99 -2.26 -1.66
N LYS A 105 9.88 -1.31 -1.94
CA LYS A 105 11.28 -1.57 -2.29
C LYS A 105 12.03 -2.27 -1.15
N TYR A 106 11.74 -1.91 0.10
CA TYR A 106 12.30 -2.57 1.27
C TYR A 106 12.08 -4.09 1.21
N TYR A 107 10.85 -4.56 0.99
CA TYR A 107 10.58 -6.00 0.91
C TYR A 107 11.06 -6.65 -0.39
N GLU A 108 11.26 -5.88 -1.46
CA GLU A 108 11.85 -6.39 -2.69
C GLU A 108 13.36 -6.57 -2.58
N THR A 109 14.03 -5.70 -1.84
CA THR A 109 15.51 -5.64 -1.78
C THR A 109 16.12 -6.31 -0.55
N ILE A 110 15.40 -6.37 0.57
CA ILE A 110 15.90 -6.98 1.83
C ILE A 110 15.47 -8.45 1.98
N CYS A 111 14.54 -8.94 1.15
CA CYS A 111 14.15 -10.35 1.09
C CYS A 111 14.59 -11.07 -0.20
N GLU A 112 15.66 -10.62 -0.86
CA GLU A 112 16.39 -11.50 -1.76
C GLU A 112 17.24 -12.45 -0.93
N CYS A 113 16.71 -13.64 -0.63
CA CYS A 113 17.42 -14.74 0.04
C CYS A 113 18.66 -15.12 -0.79
N GLY A 114 19.78 -14.43 -0.58
CA GLY A 114 21.01 -14.62 -1.37
C GLY A 114 22.10 -13.57 -1.14
N TYR A 115 21.75 -12.35 -0.71
CA TYR A 115 22.74 -11.30 -0.39
C TYR A 115 22.58 -10.84 1.07
N ILE A 116 23.34 -11.47 1.98
CA ILE A 116 23.37 -11.10 3.39
C ILE A 116 24.19 -9.81 3.55
N ASP A 117 23.53 -8.65 3.57
CA ASP A 117 24.10 -7.43 4.14
C ASP A 117 24.03 -7.53 5.68
N LYS A 118 25.17 -7.88 6.29
CA LYS A 118 25.30 -8.12 7.74
C LYS A 118 25.11 -6.87 8.60
N THR A 119 24.97 -5.68 8.00
CA THR A 119 24.71 -4.44 8.76
C THR A 119 23.23 -4.20 9.08
N LYS A 120 22.31 -4.97 8.47
CA LYS A 120 20.85 -4.86 8.64
C LYS A 120 20.23 -6.08 9.33
N GLN A 121 21.00 -6.74 10.20
CA GLN A 121 20.67 -8.02 10.84
C GLN A 121 19.32 -8.06 11.59
N VAL A 122 18.76 -6.90 11.95
CA VAL A 122 17.46 -6.81 12.66
C VAL A 122 16.26 -6.98 11.71
N GLN A 123 16.45 -6.98 10.38
CA GLN A 123 15.38 -6.83 9.40
C GLN A 123 15.04 -8.08 8.57
N CYS A 124 15.77 -9.19 8.73
CA CYS A 124 15.60 -10.45 7.97
C CYS A 124 15.26 -11.68 8.86
N TYR A 125 14.50 -11.51 9.96
CA TYR A 125 14.21 -12.59 10.91
C TYR A 125 13.44 -13.81 10.32
N PHE A 126 12.98 -13.73 9.06
CA PHE A 126 12.22 -14.79 8.40
C PHE A 126 13.04 -15.65 7.42
N CYS A 127 14.30 -15.29 7.12
CA CYS A 127 15.17 -16.14 6.29
C CYS A 127 15.85 -17.26 7.09
N ASP A 128 15.96 -17.13 8.41
CA ASP A 128 16.62 -18.10 9.29
C ASP A 128 15.75 -19.32 9.67
N ILE A 129 14.50 -19.43 9.18
CA ILE A 129 13.56 -20.48 9.63
C ILE A 129 13.55 -21.73 8.71
N HIS A 130 14.39 -21.79 7.66
CA HIS A 130 14.39 -22.94 6.74
C HIS A 130 15.76 -23.59 6.42
N ASP A 131 16.81 -23.33 7.19
CA ASP A 131 18.08 -24.07 7.13
C ASP A 131 18.40 -24.81 8.44
N SER A 132 17.42 -25.58 8.95
CA SER A 132 17.65 -26.57 10.00
C SER A 132 16.84 -27.83 9.77
#